data_AF-A0A9E5I5Y4-F1
#
_entry.id   AF-A0A9E5I5Y4-F1
#
_cell.length_a   1.000
_cell.length_b   1.000
_cell.length_c   1.000
_cell.angle_alpha   90.00
_cell.angle_beta   90.00
_cell.angle_gamma   90.00
#
_symmetry.space_group_name_H-M   'P 1'
#
loop_
_entity.id
_entity.type
_entity.pdbx_description
1 polymer ?
#
loop_
_entity_poly.entity_id
_entity_poly.type
_entity_poly.pdbx_seq_one_letter_code
_entity_poly.pdbx_strand_id
1 'polypeptide(L)'
;MSPEEQVLARRILEAGRGGSQEELPAAPEKKRDWSGELREAGLEKVWQLECRLAPVVSAMRERGFRVDGKMLEFLARTAEKNRAEAEKKVKEVLGEGLNPRSPKQVKEALEKRGLKLKSTDEVSLVMCGDAAAELVLKSRAAEKRAQMIATYREAVGKDERIHAEFDPLGTATGRFSCREPNLQNVGRDAGMRSCFVAGPKQVLVIADYSQIELRVAAFLAKEEAMLAAFRSGQDIHALTAGKLAGKAADRVGEEERKLAKAVNFGLLYGMSARGLAEYGRISFGLKLSEKEARDFRGKFFGAYPCLQRWHDEARQAAEDPEVGEVRTLYGRRRWLPPPGGRMDWARFTALVNTPVQGTCGDAIKRAMV
;
A
#
# COMPACT_ATOMS: atom_id res chain seq x y z
N MET A 1 16.86 26.02 15.36
CA MET A 1 16.74 24.69 14.72
C MET A 1 18.12 24.06 14.55
N SER A 2 18.28 22.79 14.88
CA SER A 2 19.46 21.99 14.49
C SER A 2 19.52 21.79 12.96
N PRO A 3 20.65 21.36 12.39
CA PRO A 3 20.73 21.01 10.96
C PRO A 3 19.70 19.96 10.53
N GLU A 4 19.48 18.93 11.33
CA GLU A 4 18.53 17.84 11.07
C GLU A 4 17.09 18.36 11.10
N GLU A 5 16.77 19.23 12.06
CA GLU A 5 15.47 19.88 12.14
C GLU A 5 15.16 20.75 10.92
N GLN A 6 16.18 21.40 10.33
CA GLN A 6 16.04 22.18 9.10
C GLN A 6 15.76 21.29 7.89
N VAL A 7 16.43 20.13 7.79
CA VAL A 7 16.16 19.15 6.74
C VAL A 7 14.73 18.63 6.85
N LEU A 8 14.27 18.29 8.05
CA LEU A 8 12.88 17.88 8.27
C LEU A 8 11.87 18.98 7.92
N ALA A 9 12.11 20.23 8.34
CA ALA A 9 11.25 21.36 8.02
C ALA A 9 11.09 21.53 6.50
N ARG A 10 12.21 21.53 5.77
CA ARG A 10 12.21 21.64 4.31
C ARG A 10 11.43 20.51 3.64
N ARG A 11 11.69 19.25 4.02
CA ARG A 11 11.00 18.08 3.46
C ARG A 11 9.49 18.14 3.70
N ILE A 12 9.05 18.61 4.87
CA ILE A 12 7.63 18.76 5.21
C ILE A 12 6.98 19.87 4.38
N LEU A 13 7.67 21.00 4.19
CA LEU A 13 7.17 22.12 3.38
C LEU A 13 7.01 21.76 1.91
N GLU A 14 7.96 21.00 1.36
CA GLU A 14 8.06 20.59 -0.04
C GLU A 14 7.31 19.28 -0.38
N ALA A 15 6.77 18.58 0.62
CA ALA A 15 6.14 17.26 0.46
C ALA A 15 5.06 17.24 -0.64
N GLY A 16 5.26 16.38 -1.64
CA GLY A 16 4.32 16.20 -2.75
C GLY A 16 4.54 17.11 -3.95
N ARG A 17 5.51 18.04 -3.92
CA ARG A 17 6.02 18.68 -5.15
C ARG A 17 6.87 17.65 -5.88
N GLY A 18 6.40 17.16 -7.02
CA GLY A 18 6.93 15.99 -7.73
C GLY A 18 8.37 16.10 -8.24
N GLY A 19 9.34 16.07 -7.34
CA GLY A 19 10.71 15.62 -7.60
C GLY A 19 10.84 14.15 -7.23
N SER A 20 11.71 13.43 -7.93
CA SER A 20 12.25 12.13 -7.50
C SER A 20 12.55 12.17 -5.99
N GLN A 21 12.38 11.03 -5.32
CA GLN A 21 12.95 10.77 -3.99
C GLN A 21 14.48 10.78 -4.06
N GLU A 22 15.07 11.84 -4.58
CA GLU A 22 16.50 12.09 -4.50
C GLU A 22 16.83 12.36 -3.03
N GLU A 23 18.01 11.88 -2.68
CA GLU A 23 18.61 11.86 -1.35
C GLU A 23 18.28 13.11 -0.54
N LEU A 24 18.17 12.93 0.79
CA LEU A 24 18.02 14.03 1.75
C LEU A 24 18.84 15.23 1.26
N PRO A 25 18.22 16.36 0.87
CA PRO A 25 19.00 17.50 0.41
C PRO A 25 19.99 17.83 1.52
N ALA A 26 21.26 17.96 1.16
CA ALA A 26 22.33 18.23 2.11
C ALA A 26 21.90 19.37 3.04
N ALA A 27 22.23 19.25 4.33
CA ALA A 27 21.93 20.29 5.29
C ALA A 27 22.42 21.64 4.73
N PRO A 28 21.57 22.68 4.71
CA PRO A 28 21.91 23.93 4.04
C PRO A 28 23.21 24.51 4.63
N GLU A 29 24.12 24.97 3.78
CA GLU A 29 25.42 25.55 4.19
C GLU A 29 25.25 26.76 5.13
N LYS A 30 24.08 27.40 5.12
CA LYS A 30 23.70 28.46 6.06
C LYS A 30 22.50 28.00 6.89
N LYS A 31 22.62 28.11 8.23
CA LYS A 31 21.51 27.92 9.17
C LYS A 31 20.34 28.83 8.76
N ARG A 32 19.23 28.24 8.33
CA ARG A 32 17.97 28.93 8.06
C ARG A 32 16.95 28.54 9.12
N ASP A 33 16.25 29.54 9.66
CA ASP A 33 15.09 29.30 10.48
C ASP A 33 13.86 29.16 9.56
N TRP A 34 13.16 28.02 9.65
CA TRP A 34 11.94 27.74 8.87
C TRP A 34 10.65 27.96 9.69
N SER A 35 10.75 28.50 10.91
CA SER A 35 9.62 28.59 11.84
C SER A 35 8.49 29.44 11.27
N GLY A 36 8.84 30.53 10.57
CA GLY A 36 7.88 31.43 9.93
C GLY A 36 7.08 30.70 8.85
N GLU A 37 7.76 30.02 7.93
CA GLU A 37 7.13 29.28 6.84
C GLU A 37 6.32 28.08 7.34
N LEU A 38 6.80 27.39 8.37
CA LEU A 38 6.05 26.30 9.02
C LEU A 38 4.76 26.82 9.67
N ARG A 39 4.80 27.99 10.31
CA ARG A 39 3.63 28.62 10.93
C ARG A 39 2.63 29.09 9.88
N GLU A 40 3.11 29.81 8.86
CA GLU A 40 2.29 30.29 7.75
C GLU A 40 1.62 29.12 7.00
N ALA A 41 2.33 28.00 6.82
CA ALA A 41 1.80 26.80 6.21
C ALA A 41 0.90 25.94 7.13
N GLY A 42 0.81 26.26 8.43
CA GLY A 42 0.10 25.47 9.44
C GLY A 42 0.72 24.08 9.71
N LEU A 43 2.04 23.94 9.54
CA LEU A 43 2.77 22.68 9.61
C LEU A 43 3.61 22.52 10.90
N GLU A 44 3.56 23.49 11.83
CA GLU A 44 4.32 23.44 13.09
C GLU A 44 4.08 22.13 13.87
N LYS A 45 2.82 21.69 14.02
CA LYS A 45 2.49 20.45 14.73
C LYS A 45 3.03 19.19 14.04
N VAL A 46 3.03 19.18 12.71
CA VAL A 46 3.56 18.09 11.90
C VAL A 46 5.07 18.04 12.06
N TRP A 47 5.75 19.19 11.95
CA TRP A 47 7.18 19.30 12.16
C TRP A 47 7.61 18.85 13.56
N GLN A 48 6.92 19.31 14.61
CA GLN A 48 7.17 18.87 15.99
C GLN A 48 7.02 17.35 16.16
N LEU A 49 6.01 16.75 15.52
CA LEU A 49 5.82 15.29 15.52
C LEU A 49 7.00 14.57 14.85
N GLU A 50 7.45 15.02 13.68
CA GLU A 50 8.60 14.40 12.99
C GLU A 50 9.91 14.58 13.78
N CYS A 51 10.13 15.72 14.42
CA CYS A 51 11.28 15.96 15.28
C CYS A 51 11.30 15.00 16.49
N ARG A 52 10.16 14.80 17.14
CA ARG A 52 10.02 13.82 18.25
C ARG A 52 10.20 12.38 17.78
N LEU A 53 9.81 12.08 16.54
CA LEU A 53 9.89 10.75 15.96
C LEU A 53 11.32 10.40 15.52
N ALA A 54 12.12 11.39 15.11
CA ALA A 54 13.49 11.18 14.64
C ALA A 54 14.37 10.32 15.58
N PRO A 55 14.49 10.60 16.90
CA PRO A 55 15.27 9.74 17.80
C PRO A 55 14.71 8.33 17.94
N VAL A 56 13.38 8.15 17.89
CA VAL A 56 12.74 6.82 17.93
C VAL A 56 13.14 6.00 16.71
N VAL A 57 13.11 6.62 15.52
CA VAL A 57 13.49 5.96 14.26
C VAL A 57 14.98 5.62 14.22
N SER A 58 15.84 6.50 14.75
CA SER A 58 17.27 6.21 14.91
C SER A 58 17.49 5.00 15.81
N ALA A 59 16.82 4.96 16.97
CA ALA A 59 16.92 3.83 17.91
C ALA A 59 16.39 2.52 17.31
N MET A 60 15.34 2.56 16.47
CA MET A 60 14.85 1.38 15.75
C MET A 60 15.92 0.82 14.80
N ARG A 61 16.59 1.68 14.04
CA ARG A 61 17.67 1.29 13.12
C ARG A 61 18.85 0.70 13.88
N GLU A 62 19.32 1.38 14.93
CA GLU A 62 20.45 0.93 15.75
C GLU A 62 20.17 -0.42 16.40
N ARG A 63 18.94 -0.64 16.89
CA ARG A 63 18.55 -1.90 17.53
C ARG A 63 18.44 -3.08 16.55
N GLY A 64 17.96 -2.82 15.34
CA GLY A 64 17.72 -3.83 14.32
C GLY A 64 16.70 -4.90 14.73
N PHE A 65 16.39 -5.79 13.79
CA PHE A 65 15.49 -6.94 14.02
C PHE A 65 16.29 -8.24 13.97
N ARG A 66 16.24 -9.05 15.03
CA ARG A 66 16.95 -10.33 15.09
C ARG A 66 16.33 -11.37 14.17
N VAL A 67 17.18 -12.15 13.51
CA VAL A 67 16.77 -13.15 12.51
C VAL A 67 17.32 -14.53 12.87
N ASP A 68 16.51 -15.57 12.69
CA ASP A 68 16.96 -16.96 12.68
C ASP A 68 17.61 -17.27 11.32
N GLY A 69 18.95 -17.22 11.29
CA GLY A 69 19.73 -17.47 10.08
C GLY A 69 19.56 -18.89 9.52
N LYS A 70 19.30 -19.90 10.36
CA LYS A 70 19.11 -21.29 9.89
C LYS A 70 17.78 -21.44 9.16
N MET A 71 16.71 -20.89 9.73
CA MET A 71 15.40 -20.88 9.09
C MET A 71 15.44 -20.07 7.78
N LEU A 72 16.10 -18.92 7.79
CA LEU A 72 16.23 -18.09 6.58
C LEU A 72 17.00 -18.80 5.46
N GLU A 73 18.10 -19.48 5.78
CA GLU A 73 18.87 -20.28 4.81
C GLU A 73 18.04 -21.45 4.26
N PHE A 74 17.26 -22.13 5.10
CA PHE A 74 16.33 -23.18 4.66
C PHE A 74 15.28 -22.65 3.68
N LEU A 75 14.68 -21.50 3.97
CA LEU A 75 13.72 -20.84 3.08
C LEU A 75 14.38 -20.40 1.76
N ALA A 76 15.62 -19.91 1.80
CA ALA A 76 16.36 -19.51 0.61
C ALA A 76 16.54 -20.69 -0.36
N ARG A 77 16.99 -21.84 0.15
CA ARG A 77 17.17 -23.07 -0.66
C ARG A 77 15.85 -23.56 -1.25
N THR A 78 14.79 -23.54 -0.44
CA THR A 78 13.45 -23.95 -0.88
C THR A 78 12.90 -23.02 -1.95
N ALA A 79 13.08 -21.71 -1.78
CA ALA A 79 12.63 -20.71 -2.73
C ALA A 79 13.37 -20.82 -4.07
N GLU A 80 14.68 -21.10 -4.05
CA GLU A 80 15.44 -21.34 -5.28
C GLU A 80 14.93 -22.58 -6.03
N LYS A 81 14.75 -23.70 -5.33
CA LYS A 81 14.20 -24.91 -5.94
C LYS A 81 12.85 -24.63 -6.62
N ASN A 82 11.95 -23.93 -5.93
CA ASN A 82 10.64 -23.58 -6.47
C ASN A 82 10.73 -22.63 -7.67
N ARG A 83 11.68 -21.69 -7.65
CA ARG A 83 11.96 -20.77 -8.76
C ARG A 83 12.41 -21.53 -10.00
N ALA A 84 13.39 -22.43 -9.85
CA ALA A 84 13.90 -23.26 -10.94
C ALA A 84 12.81 -24.16 -11.53
N GLU A 85 11.99 -24.80 -10.68
CA GLU A 85 10.86 -25.63 -11.14
C GLU A 85 9.80 -24.82 -11.89
N ALA A 86 9.46 -23.62 -11.40
CA ALA A 86 8.48 -22.75 -12.05
C ALA A 86 9.00 -22.19 -13.39
N GLU A 87 10.28 -21.85 -13.46
CA GLU A 87 10.95 -21.44 -14.70
C GLU A 87 10.94 -22.58 -15.74
N LYS A 88 11.27 -23.81 -15.33
CA LYS A 88 11.23 -24.99 -16.19
C LYS A 88 9.85 -25.21 -16.79
N LYS A 89 8.79 -25.16 -15.98
CA LYS A 89 7.40 -25.33 -16.46
C LYS A 89 6.99 -24.28 -17.49
N VAL A 90 7.45 -23.03 -17.33
CA VAL A 90 7.19 -21.98 -18.32
C VAL A 90 7.90 -22.28 -19.63
N LYS A 91 9.17 -22.69 -19.57
CA LYS A 91 9.97 -23.06 -20.75
C LYS A 91 9.41 -24.26 -21.50
N GLU A 92 8.95 -25.30 -20.79
CA GLU A 92 8.29 -26.47 -21.40
C GLU A 92 7.03 -26.10 -22.20
N VAL A 93 6.25 -25.11 -21.73
CA VAL A 93 4.96 -24.73 -22.34
C VAL A 93 5.07 -23.63 -23.39
N LEU A 94 6.01 -22.70 -23.22
CA LEU A 94 6.15 -21.49 -24.04
C LEU A 94 7.43 -21.45 -24.90
N GLY A 95 8.34 -22.42 -24.72
CA GLY A 95 9.56 -22.60 -25.50
C GLY A 95 10.83 -22.55 -24.65
N GLU A 96 11.75 -23.49 -24.89
CA GLU A 96 12.99 -23.67 -24.10
C GLU A 96 13.90 -22.43 -24.06
N GLY A 97 13.94 -21.64 -25.13
CA GLY A 97 14.73 -20.41 -25.22
C GLY A 97 14.11 -19.19 -24.55
N LEU A 98 12.91 -19.30 -23.97
CA LEU A 98 12.20 -18.19 -23.36
C LEU A 98 12.85 -17.79 -22.03
N ASN A 99 13.09 -16.49 -21.85
CA ASN A 99 13.34 -15.87 -20.56
C ASN A 99 12.02 -15.34 -19.96
N PRO A 100 11.46 -15.96 -18.89
CA PRO A 100 10.19 -15.53 -18.29
C PRO A 100 10.21 -14.12 -17.68
N ARG A 101 11.40 -13.58 -17.46
CA ARG A 101 11.61 -12.21 -16.96
C ARG A 101 11.49 -11.16 -18.05
N SER A 102 11.64 -11.53 -19.33
CA SER A 102 11.56 -10.59 -20.47
C SER A 102 10.11 -10.34 -20.87
N PRO A 103 9.55 -9.14 -20.64
CA PRO A 103 8.16 -8.84 -21.01
C PRO A 103 7.91 -9.01 -22.51
N LYS A 104 8.93 -8.70 -23.34
CA LYS A 104 8.87 -8.84 -24.80
C LYS A 104 8.76 -10.30 -25.23
N GLN A 105 9.68 -11.16 -24.76
CA GLN A 105 9.66 -12.57 -25.16
C GLN A 105 8.41 -13.30 -24.65
N VAL A 106 7.97 -12.99 -23.42
CA VAL A 106 6.72 -13.53 -22.87
C VAL A 106 5.52 -13.12 -23.72
N LYS A 107 5.46 -11.84 -24.13
CA LYS A 107 4.36 -11.35 -24.98
C LYS A 107 4.34 -12.08 -26.32
N GLU A 108 5.49 -12.15 -27.00
CA GLU A 108 5.62 -12.83 -28.29
C GLU A 108 5.24 -14.33 -28.19
N ALA A 109 5.65 -15.01 -27.12
CA ALA A 109 5.30 -16.42 -26.90
C ALA A 109 3.80 -16.63 -26.65
N LEU A 110 3.15 -15.74 -25.90
CA LEU A 110 1.71 -15.79 -25.65
C LEU A 110 0.89 -15.42 -26.91
N GLU A 111 1.36 -14.46 -27.71
CA GLU A 111 0.74 -14.07 -28.98
C GLU A 111 0.79 -15.20 -30.01
N LYS A 112 1.89 -15.97 -30.07
CA LYS A 112 1.99 -17.20 -30.89
C LYS A 112 0.95 -18.26 -30.53
N ARG A 113 0.39 -18.21 -29.32
CA ARG A 113 -0.71 -19.07 -28.85
C ARG A 113 -2.09 -18.47 -29.10
N GLY A 114 -2.17 -17.34 -29.79
CA GLY A 114 -3.42 -16.65 -30.11
C GLY A 114 -3.90 -15.63 -29.07
N LEU A 115 -3.12 -15.37 -28.01
CA LEU A 115 -3.49 -14.40 -26.97
C LEU A 115 -3.08 -12.98 -27.39
N LYS A 116 -4.07 -12.10 -27.59
CA LYS A 116 -3.82 -10.68 -27.88
C LYS A 116 -3.77 -9.88 -26.59
N LEU A 117 -2.56 -9.61 -26.08
CA LEU A 117 -2.35 -8.88 -24.83
C LEU A 117 -1.75 -7.49 -25.08
N LYS A 118 -2.26 -6.47 -24.36
CA LYS A 118 -1.70 -5.11 -24.42
C LYS A 118 -0.29 -5.06 -23.83
N SER A 119 -0.13 -5.63 -22.64
CA SER A 119 1.12 -5.76 -21.89
C SER A 119 1.21 -7.17 -21.28
N THR A 120 2.31 -7.46 -20.59
CA THR A 120 2.43 -8.66 -19.74
C THR A 120 2.47 -8.28 -18.27
N ASP A 121 1.83 -7.18 -17.86
CA ASP A 121 1.66 -6.88 -16.44
C ASP A 121 0.72 -7.90 -15.76
N GLU A 122 0.69 -7.89 -14.43
CA GLU A 122 -0.11 -8.82 -13.64
C GLU A 122 -1.59 -8.76 -14.02
N VAL A 123 -2.13 -7.56 -14.21
CA VAL A 123 -3.52 -7.34 -14.61
C VAL A 123 -3.82 -8.04 -15.93
N SER A 124 -3.01 -7.80 -16.96
CA SER A 124 -3.22 -8.37 -18.30
C SER A 124 -3.13 -9.89 -18.31
N LEU A 125 -2.15 -10.45 -17.58
CA LEU A 125 -1.98 -11.90 -17.49
C LEU A 125 -3.10 -12.58 -16.70
N VAL A 126 -3.58 -11.99 -15.61
CA VAL A 126 -4.69 -12.55 -14.81
C VAL A 126 -6.02 -12.45 -15.58
N MET A 127 -6.26 -11.32 -16.25
CA MET A 127 -7.52 -11.06 -16.93
C MET A 127 -7.69 -11.87 -18.21
N CYS A 128 -6.61 -12.30 -18.86
CA CYS A 128 -6.71 -13.15 -20.05
C CYS A 128 -7.20 -14.58 -19.75
N GLY A 129 -7.05 -15.06 -18.51
CA GLY A 129 -7.58 -16.35 -18.07
C GLY A 129 -6.94 -17.58 -18.71
N ASP A 130 -5.77 -17.43 -19.34
CA ASP A 130 -5.06 -18.53 -19.99
C ASP A 130 -4.10 -19.25 -19.03
N ALA A 131 -4.04 -20.58 -19.13
CA ALA A 131 -3.21 -21.41 -18.25
C ALA A 131 -1.71 -21.13 -18.40
N ALA A 132 -1.22 -20.79 -19.60
CA ALA A 132 0.18 -20.44 -19.80
C ALA A 132 0.51 -19.06 -19.21
N ALA A 133 -0.43 -18.11 -19.28
CA ALA A 133 -0.29 -16.83 -18.58
C ALA A 133 -0.24 -17.01 -17.05
N GLU A 134 -1.03 -17.93 -16.49
CA GLU A 134 -0.96 -18.30 -15.07
C GLU A 134 0.39 -18.91 -14.68
N LEU A 135 0.99 -19.74 -15.55
CA LEU A 135 2.35 -20.27 -15.32
C LEU A 135 3.40 -19.16 -15.28
N VAL A 136 3.30 -18.18 -16.18
CA VAL A 136 4.17 -16.99 -16.18
C VAL A 136 4.03 -16.22 -14.87
N LEU A 137 2.81 -16.00 -14.38
CA LEU A 137 2.56 -15.35 -13.10
C LEU A 137 3.19 -16.11 -11.92
N LYS A 138 3.00 -17.43 -11.88
CA LYS A 138 3.60 -18.30 -10.85
C LYS A 138 5.12 -18.24 -10.88
N SER A 139 5.73 -18.27 -12.06
CA SER A 139 7.17 -18.15 -12.24
C SER A 139 7.71 -16.79 -11.75
N ARG A 140 7.06 -15.69 -12.11
CA ARG A 140 7.43 -14.34 -11.62
C ARG A 140 7.23 -14.18 -10.12
N ALA A 141 6.19 -14.79 -9.54
CA ALA A 141 5.96 -14.78 -8.10
C ALA A 141 7.06 -15.58 -7.36
N ALA A 142 7.44 -16.75 -7.86
CA ALA A 142 8.53 -17.56 -7.30
C ALA A 142 9.89 -16.83 -7.39
N GLU A 143 10.17 -16.20 -8.52
CA GLU A 143 11.34 -15.33 -8.72
C GLU A 143 11.39 -14.19 -7.69
N LYS A 144 10.31 -13.40 -7.60
CA LYS A 144 10.23 -12.28 -6.65
C LYS A 144 10.42 -12.76 -5.21
N ARG A 145 9.90 -13.93 -4.87
CA ARG A 145 10.07 -14.54 -3.55
C ARG A 145 11.53 -14.94 -3.30
N ALA A 146 12.18 -15.60 -4.24
CA ALA A 146 13.59 -15.99 -4.13
C ALA A 146 14.50 -14.76 -3.97
N GLN A 147 14.30 -13.73 -4.80
CA GLN A 147 15.04 -12.47 -4.71
C GLN A 147 14.83 -11.76 -3.37
N MET A 148 13.59 -11.70 -2.87
CA MET A 148 13.28 -11.11 -1.57
C MET A 148 14.04 -11.82 -0.44
N ILE A 149 14.04 -13.16 -0.44
CA ILE A 149 14.72 -13.95 0.57
C ILE A 149 16.24 -13.77 0.51
N ALA A 150 16.80 -13.76 -0.70
CA ALA A 150 18.22 -13.49 -0.92
C ALA A 150 18.62 -12.11 -0.36
N THR A 151 17.82 -11.07 -0.65
CA THR A 151 18.05 -9.73 -0.12
C THR A 151 17.99 -9.67 1.42
N TYR A 152 17.06 -10.37 2.07
CA TYR A 152 17.05 -10.42 3.54
C TYR A 152 18.26 -11.17 4.10
N ARG A 153 18.67 -12.26 3.45
CA ARG A 153 19.81 -13.07 3.84
C ARG A 153 21.12 -12.28 3.76
N GLU A 154 21.31 -11.52 2.69
CA GLU A 154 22.47 -10.65 2.51
C GLU A 154 22.50 -9.49 3.51
N ALA A 155 21.33 -9.05 3.98
CA ALA A 155 21.22 -7.95 4.94
C ALA A 155 21.42 -8.37 6.41
N VAL A 156 21.58 -9.66 6.72
CA VAL A 156 21.84 -10.11 8.09
C VAL A 156 23.25 -9.71 8.50
N GLY A 157 23.35 -8.83 9.49
CA GLY A 157 24.60 -8.38 10.08
C GLY A 157 25.30 -9.47 10.89
N LYS A 158 26.55 -9.19 11.28
CA LYS A 158 27.37 -10.09 12.11
C LYS A 158 26.76 -10.37 13.49
N ASP A 159 25.85 -9.51 13.94
CA ASP A 159 25.10 -9.59 15.19
C ASP A 159 23.75 -10.33 15.03
N GLU A 160 23.55 -11.02 13.91
CA GLU A 160 22.33 -11.77 13.57
C GLU A 160 21.09 -10.88 13.42
N ARG A 161 21.27 -9.60 13.07
CA ARG A 161 20.19 -8.62 12.94
C ARG A 161 20.16 -7.97 11.58
N ILE A 162 18.96 -7.54 11.18
CA ILE A 162 18.75 -6.67 10.02
C ILE A 162 18.52 -5.25 10.53
N HIS A 163 19.36 -4.31 10.07
CA HIS A 163 19.32 -2.89 10.44
C HIS A 163 18.75 -2.05 9.30
N ALA A 164 17.46 -2.24 9.01
CA ALA A 164 16.81 -1.54 7.92
C ALA A 164 16.73 -0.02 8.17
N GLU A 165 16.79 0.75 7.09
CA GLU A 165 16.58 2.19 7.12
C GLU A 165 15.09 2.51 7.01
N PHE A 166 14.57 3.25 7.98
CA PHE A 166 13.19 3.75 7.96
C PHE A 166 13.19 5.25 7.72
N ASP A 167 12.46 5.70 6.69
CA ASP A 167 12.28 7.11 6.40
C ASP A 167 10.83 7.52 6.73
N PRO A 168 10.59 8.25 7.83
CA PRO A 168 9.24 8.64 8.25
C PRO A 168 8.56 9.55 7.22
N LEU A 169 9.30 10.24 6.36
CA LEU A 169 8.77 11.13 5.33
C LEU A 169 8.94 10.55 3.91
N GLY A 170 9.17 9.24 3.81
CA GLY A 170 9.49 8.58 2.56
C GLY A 170 8.35 8.54 1.54
N THR A 171 7.11 8.76 1.94
CA THR A 171 5.95 8.74 1.02
C THR A 171 5.23 10.09 1.03
N ALA A 172 4.56 10.42 -0.09
CA ALA A 172 3.77 11.65 -0.21
C ALA A 172 2.59 11.74 0.77
N THR A 173 2.14 10.61 1.33
CA THR A 173 1.10 10.57 2.37
C THR A 173 1.66 10.70 3.78
N GLY A 174 2.98 10.79 3.95
CA GLY A 174 3.64 10.88 5.26
C GLY A 174 3.76 9.56 6.01
N ARG A 175 3.54 8.43 5.33
CA ARG A 175 3.85 7.09 5.86
C ARG A 175 5.35 6.82 5.76
N PHE A 176 5.84 5.99 6.68
CA PHE A 176 7.17 5.39 6.60
C PHE A 176 7.41 4.70 5.26
N SER A 177 8.58 4.91 4.68
CA SER A 177 9.18 3.95 3.76
C SER A 177 10.31 3.20 4.47
N CYS A 178 10.68 2.04 3.93
CA CYS A 178 11.73 1.20 4.48
C CYS A 178 12.61 0.65 3.34
N ARG A 179 13.94 0.71 3.53
CA ARG A 179 14.94 0.22 2.57
C ARG A 179 16.09 -0.47 3.30
N GLU A 180 16.93 -1.15 2.51
CA GLU A 180 18.16 -1.81 2.98
C GLU A 180 18.00 -2.79 4.16
N PRO A 181 17.09 -3.78 4.10
CA PRO A 181 16.06 -4.08 3.10
C PRO A 181 14.66 -3.63 3.57
N ASN A 182 13.67 -3.63 2.68
CA ASN A 182 12.32 -3.21 3.04
C ASN A 182 11.63 -4.21 3.99
N LEU A 183 11.58 -3.91 5.28
CA LEU A 183 10.92 -4.73 6.32
C LEU A 183 9.39 -4.57 6.37
N GLN A 184 8.81 -3.55 5.71
CA GLN A 184 7.35 -3.38 5.64
C GLN A 184 6.70 -4.39 4.68
N ASN A 185 7.48 -4.93 3.74
CA ASN A 185 7.02 -5.84 2.69
C ASN A 185 7.46 -7.30 2.90
N VAL A 186 7.80 -7.68 4.13
CA VAL A 186 8.03 -9.09 4.46
C VAL A 186 6.78 -9.90 4.09
N GLY A 187 6.97 -10.99 3.35
CA GLY A 187 5.89 -11.88 2.93
C GLY A 187 4.94 -12.23 4.09
N ARG A 188 3.63 -12.28 3.81
CA ARG A 188 2.62 -12.57 4.84
C ARG A 188 2.58 -14.04 5.25
N ASP A 189 3.30 -14.91 4.54
CA ASP A 189 3.37 -16.33 4.88
C ASP A 189 4.08 -16.53 6.22
N ALA A 190 3.62 -17.54 6.97
CA ALA A 190 4.18 -17.87 8.27
C ALA A 190 5.68 -18.15 8.19
N GLY A 191 6.15 -18.79 7.12
CA GLY A 191 7.57 -19.11 6.92
C GLY A 191 8.47 -17.87 7.04
N MET A 192 8.25 -16.85 6.20
CA MET A 192 9.08 -15.64 6.23
C MET A 192 9.01 -14.88 7.55
N ARG A 193 7.82 -14.74 8.14
CA ARG A 193 7.66 -14.02 9.41
C ARG A 193 8.29 -14.77 10.58
N SER A 194 8.32 -16.09 10.55
CA SER A 194 8.97 -16.92 11.57
C SER A 194 10.49 -16.80 11.57
N CYS A 195 11.11 -16.27 10.52
CA CYS A 195 12.54 -15.93 10.55
C CYS A 195 12.85 -14.77 11.50
N PHE A 196 11.87 -13.90 11.80
CA PHE A 196 12.08 -12.73 12.66
C PHE A 196 11.74 -13.11 14.10
N VAL A 197 12.76 -13.14 14.95
CA VAL A 197 12.68 -13.74 16.29
C VAL A 197 13.02 -12.74 17.40
N ALA A 198 12.54 -13.02 18.62
CA ALA A 198 12.93 -12.24 19.79
C ALA A 198 14.40 -12.49 20.20
N GLY A 199 14.99 -11.54 20.91
CA GLY A 199 16.25 -11.76 21.61
C GLY A 199 16.11 -12.78 22.75
N PRO A 200 17.22 -13.29 23.30
CA PRO A 200 17.18 -14.19 24.45
C PRO A 200 16.41 -13.55 25.61
N LYS A 201 15.51 -14.33 26.24
CA LYS A 201 14.64 -13.86 27.34
C LYS A 201 13.72 -12.68 26.98
N GLN A 202 13.42 -12.48 25.70
CA GLN A 202 12.48 -11.46 25.21
C GLN A 202 11.32 -12.12 24.46
N VAL A 203 10.23 -11.36 24.30
CA VAL A 203 9.09 -11.72 23.44
C VAL A 203 8.82 -10.59 22.46
N LEU A 204 8.22 -10.91 21.32
CA LEU A 204 7.71 -9.92 20.37
C LEU A 204 6.26 -9.59 20.72
N VAL A 205 5.93 -8.30 20.78
CA VAL A 205 4.56 -7.81 21.01
C VAL A 205 4.08 -7.13 19.74
N ILE A 206 2.89 -7.52 19.28
CA ILE A 206 2.25 -6.93 18.10
C ILE A 206 1.04 -6.12 18.57
N ALA A 207 1.02 -4.84 18.20
CA ALA A 207 -0.12 -3.95 18.40
C ALA A 207 -0.58 -3.44 17.03
N ASP A 208 -1.82 -3.75 16.67
CA ASP A 208 -2.40 -3.41 15.36
C ASP A 208 -3.70 -2.60 15.52
N TYR A 209 -3.84 -1.54 14.72
CA TYR A 209 -5.09 -0.81 14.68
C TYR A 209 -6.10 -1.49 13.76
N SER A 210 -7.04 -2.20 14.38
CA SER A 210 -8.12 -2.90 13.70
C SER A 210 -8.93 -1.98 12.76
N GLN A 211 -8.76 -2.21 11.45
CA GLN A 211 -9.48 -1.53 10.36
C GLN A 211 -9.38 0.01 10.40
N ILE A 212 -8.21 0.55 10.79
CA ILE A 212 -8.01 2.00 10.96
C ILE A 212 -8.43 2.82 9.74
N GLU A 213 -8.13 2.35 8.53
CA GLU A 213 -8.43 3.09 7.30
C GLU A 213 -9.94 3.27 7.10
N LEU A 214 -10.73 2.22 7.33
CA LEU A 214 -12.20 2.30 7.24
C LEU A 214 -12.78 3.19 8.34
N ARG A 215 -12.21 3.16 9.55
CA ARG A 215 -12.65 4.03 10.66
C ARG A 215 -12.38 5.50 10.35
N VAL A 216 -11.18 5.81 9.84
CA VAL A 216 -10.82 7.18 9.44
C VAL A 216 -11.67 7.66 8.28
N ALA A 217 -11.89 6.84 7.25
CA ALA A 217 -12.74 7.20 6.13
C ALA A 217 -14.21 7.44 6.56
N ALA A 218 -14.76 6.56 7.40
CA ALA A 218 -16.11 6.74 7.96
C ALA A 218 -16.22 8.03 8.77
N PHE A 219 -15.18 8.38 9.55
CA PHE A 219 -15.13 9.62 10.31
C PHE A 219 -15.06 10.85 9.40
N LEU A 220 -14.18 10.85 8.40
CA LEU A 220 -14.00 11.96 7.45
C LEU A 220 -15.27 12.22 6.63
N ALA A 221 -15.87 11.14 6.11
CA ALA A 221 -17.10 11.23 5.33
C ALA A 221 -18.36 11.43 6.20
N LYS A 222 -18.23 11.35 7.53
CA LYS A 222 -19.36 11.37 8.49
C LYS A 222 -20.40 10.29 8.15
N GLU A 223 -19.92 9.08 7.82
CA GLU A 223 -20.77 7.96 7.44
C GLU A 223 -21.34 7.26 8.68
N GLU A 224 -22.52 7.70 9.11
CA GLU A 224 -23.17 7.24 10.33
C GLU A 224 -23.39 5.73 10.38
N ALA A 225 -23.71 5.08 9.25
CA ALA A 225 -23.93 3.63 9.23
C ALA A 225 -22.64 2.86 9.59
N MET A 226 -21.49 3.32 9.08
CA MET A 226 -20.19 2.72 9.41
C MET A 226 -19.77 3.08 10.84
N LEU A 227 -19.96 4.34 11.26
CA LEU A 227 -19.62 4.79 12.61
C LEU A 227 -20.42 4.02 13.68
N ALA A 228 -21.72 3.80 13.46
CA ALA A 228 -22.56 3.02 14.36
C ALA A 228 -22.12 1.54 14.43
N ALA A 229 -21.76 0.94 13.30
CA ALA A 229 -21.23 -0.42 13.25
C ALA A 229 -19.92 -0.56 14.06
N PHE A 230 -19.01 0.41 13.92
CA PHE A 230 -17.76 0.43 14.68
C PHE A 230 -17.96 0.64 16.18
N ARG A 231 -18.92 1.49 16.59
CA ARG A 231 -19.25 1.72 18.02
C ARG A 231 -19.88 0.50 18.67
N SER A 232 -20.62 -0.29 17.91
CA SER A 232 -21.29 -1.52 18.38
C SER A 232 -20.44 -2.79 18.24
N GLY A 233 -19.20 -2.68 17.76
CA GLY A 233 -18.30 -3.83 17.58
C GLY A 233 -18.72 -4.78 16.45
N GLN A 234 -19.57 -4.33 15.53
CA GLN A 234 -20.01 -5.14 14.39
C GLN A 234 -18.89 -5.36 13.37
N ASP A 235 -18.89 -6.53 12.72
CA ASP A 235 -18.03 -6.82 11.57
C ASP A 235 -18.48 -5.99 10.37
N ILE A 236 -17.70 -4.96 10.05
CA ILE A 236 -17.99 -4.04 8.95
C ILE A 236 -18.06 -4.76 7.60
N HIS A 237 -17.26 -5.81 7.38
CA HIS A 237 -17.28 -6.54 6.12
C HIS A 237 -18.54 -7.39 6.00
N ALA A 238 -18.99 -8.02 7.08
CA ALA A 238 -20.27 -8.73 7.12
C ALA A 238 -21.45 -7.76 6.93
N LEU A 239 -21.41 -6.58 7.55
CA LEU A 239 -22.43 -5.55 7.35
C LEU A 239 -22.52 -5.11 5.89
N THR A 240 -21.37 -4.80 5.27
CA THR A 240 -21.33 -4.43 3.85
C THR A 240 -21.83 -5.58 2.98
N ALA A 241 -21.40 -6.81 3.24
CA ALA A 241 -21.83 -7.97 2.48
C ALA A 241 -23.35 -8.17 2.55
N GLY A 242 -23.94 -8.05 3.75
CA GLY A 242 -25.39 -8.10 3.93
C GLY A 242 -26.12 -7.02 3.13
N LYS A 243 -25.61 -5.78 3.14
CA LYS A 243 -26.16 -4.68 2.32
C LYS A 243 -26.04 -4.93 0.82
N LEU A 244 -24.93 -5.50 0.34
CA LEU A 244 -24.73 -5.81 -1.09
C LEU A 244 -25.61 -6.98 -1.56
N ALA A 245 -25.79 -7.99 -0.72
CA ALA A 245 -26.55 -9.20 -1.01
C ALA A 245 -28.05 -9.07 -0.70
N GLY A 246 -28.48 -8.02 0.01
CA GLY A 246 -29.86 -7.87 0.49
C GLY A 246 -30.21 -8.90 1.58
N LYS A 247 -29.24 -9.32 2.38
CA LYS A 247 -29.37 -10.35 3.42
C LYS A 247 -28.96 -9.79 4.79
N ALA A 248 -29.43 -10.43 5.86
CA ALA A 248 -28.92 -10.16 7.20
C ALA A 248 -27.43 -10.57 7.31
N ALA A 249 -26.64 -9.83 8.09
CA ALA A 249 -25.18 -9.97 8.15
C ALA A 249 -24.72 -11.35 8.69
N ASP A 250 -25.54 -12.00 9.50
CA ASP A 250 -25.35 -13.34 10.04
C ASP A 250 -25.61 -14.46 9.02
N ARG A 251 -26.25 -14.15 7.89
CA ARG A 251 -26.54 -15.09 6.79
C ARG A 251 -25.58 -14.97 5.61
N VAL A 252 -24.50 -14.20 5.78
CA VAL A 252 -23.51 -13.94 4.74
C VAL A 252 -22.47 -15.07 4.67
N GLY A 253 -22.29 -15.62 3.48
CA GLY A 253 -21.26 -16.64 3.19
C GLY A 253 -19.84 -16.08 3.03
N GLU A 254 -18.85 -16.97 2.95
CA GLU A 254 -17.44 -16.59 2.82
C GLU A 254 -17.13 -15.81 1.51
N GLU A 255 -17.72 -16.23 0.39
CA GLU A 255 -17.54 -15.56 -0.90
C GLU A 255 -18.13 -14.15 -0.91
N GLU A 256 -19.29 -13.95 -0.27
CA GLU A 256 -19.91 -12.64 -0.12
C GLU A 256 -19.05 -11.72 0.77
N ARG A 257 -18.41 -12.27 1.81
CA ARG A 257 -17.42 -11.55 2.63
C ARG A 257 -16.18 -11.17 1.83
N LYS A 258 -15.64 -12.06 0.99
CA LYS A 258 -14.50 -11.76 0.10
C LYS A 258 -14.83 -10.62 -0.85
N LEU A 259 -16.02 -10.68 -1.48
CA LEU A 259 -16.52 -9.60 -2.33
C LEU A 259 -16.65 -8.29 -1.54
N ALA A 260 -17.27 -8.30 -0.37
CA ALA A 260 -17.42 -7.11 0.46
C ALA A 260 -16.09 -6.52 0.91
N LYS A 261 -15.07 -7.36 1.12
CA LYS A 261 -13.70 -6.92 1.39
C LYS A 261 -13.09 -6.22 0.18
N ALA A 262 -13.23 -6.80 -1.01
CA ALA A 262 -12.77 -6.20 -2.26
C ALA A 262 -13.45 -4.84 -2.50
N VAL A 263 -14.76 -4.77 -2.30
CA VAL A 263 -15.57 -3.56 -2.44
C VAL A 263 -15.18 -2.51 -1.41
N ASN A 264 -15.11 -2.87 -0.12
CA ASN A 264 -14.71 -1.95 0.94
C ASN A 264 -13.35 -1.33 0.67
N PHE A 265 -12.30 -2.13 0.45
CA PHE A 265 -10.96 -1.59 0.26
C PHE A 265 -10.74 -0.95 -1.12
N GLY A 266 -11.38 -1.48 -2.17
CA GLY A 266 -11.25 -0.90 -3.50
C GLY A 266 -11.95 0.45 -3.59
N LEU A 267 -13.23 0.52 -3.22
CA LEU A 267 -14.04 1.71 -3.43
C LEU A 267 -13.74 2.84 -2.45
N LEU A 268 -13.21 2.56 -1.25
CA LEU A 268 -12.76 3.59 -0.31
C LEU A 268 -11.77 4.57 -0.93
N TYR A 269 -10.96 4.10 -1.88
CA TYR A 269 -9.92 4.87 -2.55
C TYR A 269 -10.31 5.37 -3.93
N GLY A 270 -11.61 5.39 -4.24
CA GLY A 270 -12.12 5.95 -5.48
C GLY A 270 -11.91 5.05 -6.70
N MET A 271 -11.68 3.75 -6.51
CA MET A 271 -11.51 2.81 -7.61
C MET A 271 -12.71 2.82 -8.57
N SER A 272 -12.44 2.77 -9.88
CA SER A 272 -13.48 2.66 -10.90
C SER A 272 -14.11 1.26 -10.89
N ALA A 273 -15.27 1.10 -11.54
CA ALA A 273 -15.89 -0.23 -11.65
C ALA A 273 -14.98 -1.25 -12.36
N ARG A 274 -14.31 -0.82 -13.43
CA ARG A 274 -13.29 -1.65 -14.10
C ARG A 274 -12.15 -2.00 -13.15
N GLY A 275 -11.63 -1.02 -12.40
CA GLY A 275 -10.59 -1.26 -11.40
C GLY A 275 -11.04 -2.24 -10.31
N LEU A 276 -12.31 -2.19 -9.90
CA LEU A 276 -12.87 -3.13 -8.92
C LEU A 276 -12.91 -4.56 -9.45
N ALA A 277 -13.28 -4.75 -10.73
CA ALA A 277 -13.24 -6.07 -11.37
C ALA A 277 -11.80 -6.61 -11.43
N GLU A 278 -10.84 -5.77 -11.86
CA GLU A 278 -9.42 -6.12 -11.93
C GLU A 278 -8.87 -6.45 -10.51
N TYR A 279 -9.14 -5.60 -9.52
CA TYR A 279 -8.69 -5.79 -8.14
C TYR A 279 -9.31 -7.03 -7.48
N GLY A 280 -10.61 -7.25 -7.66
CA GLY A 280 -11.32 -8.42 -7.16
C GLY A 280 -10.75 -9.72 -7.74
N ARG A 281 -10.42 -9.72 -9.05
CA ARG A 281 -9.79 -10.86 -9.73
C ARG A 281 -8.39 -11.14 -9.20
N ILE A 282 -7.55 -10.12 -9.06
CA ILE A 282 -6.15 -10.27 -8.65
C ILE A 282 -6.02 -10.62 -7.16
N SER A 283 -6.73 -9.90 -6.30
CA SER A 283 -6.54 -10.01 -4.85
C SER A 283 -7.39 -11.09 -4.19
N PHE A 284 -8.52 -11.45 -4.81
CA PHE A 284 -9.50 -12.35 -4.22
C PHE A 284 -9.97 -13.47 -5.17
N GLY A 285 -9.45 -13.54 -6.41
CA GLY A 285 -9.87 -14.54 -7.39
C GLY A 285 -11.28 -14.35 -7.96
N LEU A 286 -11.93 -13.21 -7.68
CA LEU A 286 -13.32 -12.95 -8.06
C LEU A 286 -13.43 -12.72 -9.57
N LYS A 287 -14.33 -13.42 -10.24
CA LYS A 287 -14.66 -13.21 -11.65
C LYS A 287 -15.86 -12.28 -11.75
N LEU A 288 -15.60 -10.97 -11.78
CA LEU A 288 -16.63 -9.95 -11.96
C LEU A 288 -16.57 -9.41 -13.38
N SER A 289 -17.71 -9.39 -14.07
CA SER A 289 -17.88 -8.56 -15.27
C SER A 289 -17.85 -7.08 -14.88
N GLU A 290 -17.54 -6.21 -15.85
CA GLU A 290 -17.57 -4.77 -15.60
C GLU A 290 -18.97 -4.28 -15.21
N LYS A 291 -20.01 -4.92 -15.74
CA LYS A 291 -21.41 -4.63 -15.38
C LYS A 291 -21.68 -4.97 -13.91
N GLU A 292 -21.30 -6.18 -13.46
CA GLU A 292 -21.46 -6.56 -12.05
C GLU A 292 -20.65 -5.65 -11.12
N ALA A 293 -19.43 -5.29 -11.51
CA ALA A 293 -18.62 -4.36 -10.72
C ALA A 293 -19.26 -2.95 -10.65
N ARG A 294 -19.90 -2.48 -11.72
CA ARG A 294 -20.70 -1.23 -11.70
C ARG A 294 -21.89 -1.36 -10.76
N ASP A 295 -22.62 -2.47 -10.80
CA ASP A 295 -23.78 -2.72 -9.95
C ASP A 295 -23.37 -2.78 -8.46
N PHE A 296 -22.30 -3.50 -8.13
CA PHE A 296 -21.76 -3.54 -6.76
C PHE A 296 -21.27 -2.18 -6.29
N ARG A 297 -20.64 -1.41 -7.17
CA ARG A 297 -20.26 -0.03 -6.87
C ARG A 297 -21.49 0.82 -6.54
N GLY A 298 -22.54 0.75 -7.35
CA GLY A 298 -23.79 1.47 -7.10
C GLY A 298 -24.42 1.08 -5.76
N LYS A 299 -24.52 -0.23 -5.48
CA LYS A 299 -25.05 -0.74 -4.20
C LYS A 299 -24.23 -0.27 -3.00
N PHE A 300 -22.90 -0.26 -3.09
CA PHE A 300 -22.02 0.19 -2.01
C PHE A 300 -22.28 1.66 -1.67
N PHE A 301 -22.31 2.53 -2.67
CA PHE A 301 -22.53 3.96 -2.45
C PHE A 301 -23.99 4.31 -2.11
N GLY A 302 -24.96 3.50 -2.55
CA GLY A 302 -26.34 3.58 -2.05
C GLY A 302 -26.47 3.13 -0.58
N ALA A 303 -25.65 2.17 -0.15
CA ALA A 303 -25.57 1.72 1.24
C ALA A 303 -24.88 2.73 2.17
N TYR A 304 -23.98 3.56 1.63
CA TYR A 304 -23.16 4.53 2.34
C TYR A 304 -23.20 5.91 1.64
N PRO A 305 -24.33 6.63 1.75
CA PRO A 305 -24.55 7.86 1.00
C PRO A 305 -23.62 9.01 1.41
N CYS A 306 -23.13 9.03 2.64
CA CYS A 306 -22.19 10.08 3.07
C CYS A 306 -20.81 9.87 2.45
N LEU A 307 -20.37 8.61 2.29
CA LEU A 307 -19.20 8.28 1.49
C LEU A 307 -19.38 8.70 0.02
N GLN A 308 -20.56 8.46 -0.57
CA GLN A 308 -20.82 8.89 -1.96
C GLN A 308 -20.68 10.41 -2.11
N ARG A 309 -21.32 11.19 -1.21
CA ARG A 309 -21.20 12.65 -1.21
C ARG A 309 -19.75 13.12 -1.08
N TRP A 310 -19.01 12.55 -0.13
CA TRP A 310 -17.59 12.88 0.05
C TRP A 310 -16.74 12.59 -1.20
N HIS A 311 -17.02 11.49 -1.91
CA HIS A 311 -16.36 11.19 -3.19
C HIS A 311 -16.77 12.15 -4.32
N ASP A 312 -18.03 12.57 -4.37
CA ASP A 312 -18.50 13.51 -5.39
C ASP A 312 -17.91 14.91 -5.17
N GLU A 313 -17.83 15.37 -3.92
CA GLU A 313 -17.12 16.60 -3.53
C GLU A 313 -15.63 16.53 -3.91
N ALA A 314 -14.97 15.40 -3.61
CA ALA A 314 -13.58 15.19 -4.01
C ALA A 314 -13.38 15.17 -5.53
N ARG A 315 -14.37 14.71 -6.30
CA ARG A 315 -14.31 14.74 -7.77
C ARG A 315 -14.44 16.17 -8.30
N GLN A 316 -15.35 16.96 -7.74
CA GLN A 316 -15.49 18.37 -8.11
C GLN A 316 -14.20 19.15 -7.78
N ALA A 317 -13.65 18.96 -6.57
CA ALA A 317 -12.38 19.57 -6.16
C ALA A 317 -11.18 19.12 -7.01
N ALA A 318 -11.25 17.93 -7.62
CA ALA A 318 -10.20 17.45 -8.51
C ALA A 318 -10.13 18.23 -9.83
N GLU A 319 -11.21 18.85 -10.27
CA GLU A 319 -11.25 19.64 -11.51
C GLU A 319 -11.00 21.14 -11.25
N ASP A 320 -11.09 21.56 -9.98
CA ASP A 320 -10.93 22.95 -9.56
C ASP A 320 -9.43 23.37 -9.51
N PRO A 321 -9.00 24.37 -10.29
CA PRO A 321 -7.61 24.87 -10.27
C PRO A 321 -7.22 25.56 -8.97
N GLU A 322 -8.18 26.07 -8.18
CA GLU A 322 -7.91 26.70 -6.88
C GLU A 322 -7.53 25.66 -5.81
N VAL A 323 -7.90 24.39 -6.03
CA VAL A 323 -7.53 23.28 -5.13
C VAL A 323 -6.10 22.83 -5.45
N GLY A 324 -5.12 23.51 -4.83
CA GLY A 324 -3.70 23.22 -5.01
C GLY A 324 -3.12 22.15 -4.07
N GLU A 325 -3.83 21.75 -3.03
CA GLU A 325 -3.32 20.84 -1.99
C GLU A 325 -4.43 19.99 -1.33
N VAL A 326 -4.01 18.93 -0.64
CA VAL A 326 -4.86 18.13 0.24
C VAL A 326 -4.15 17.92 1.58
N ARG A 327 -4.92 17.84 2.67
CA ARG A 327 -4.39 17.69 4.03
C ARG A 327 -4.94 16.50 4.80
N THR A 328 -4.15 16.00 5.75
CA THR A 328 -4.59 15.04 6.79
C THR A 328 -5.28 15.75 7.95
N LEU A 329 -5.96 15.02 8.84
CA LEU A 329 -6.54 15.59 10.07
C LEU A 329 -5.50 16.22 10.99
N TYR A 330 -4.25 15.75 10.95
CA TYR A 330 -3.17 16.31 11.76
C TYR A 330 -2.51 17.54 11.12
N GLY A 331 -2.95 17.93 9.91
CA GLY A 331 -2.52 19.12 9.20
C GLY A 331 -1.41 18.88 8.16
N ARG A 332 -0.94 17.64 7.98
CA ARG A 332 0.09 17.31 6.98
C ARG A 332 -0.43 17.63 5.59
N ARG A 333 0.38 18.36 4.83
CA ARG A 333 0.07 18.79 3.46
C ARG A 333 0.66 17.85 2.42
N ARG A 334 -0.09 17.66 1.33
CA ARG A 334 0.39 17.12 0.06
C ARG A 334 -0.06 18.05 -1.07
N TRP A 335 0.88 18.53 -1.87
CA TRP A 335 0.57 19.31 -3.07
C TRP A 335 -0.11 18.45 -4.14
N LEU A 336 -1.05 19.05 -4.86
CA LEU A 336 -1.72 18.46 -6.00
C LEU A 336 -1.18 19.06 -7.30
N PRO A 337 -0.95 18.26 -8.35
CA PRO A 337 -0.59 18.79 -9.67
C PRO A 337 -1.75 19.62 -10.24
N PRO A 338 -1.52 20.55 -11.19
CA PRO A 338 -2.61 21.28 -11.85
C PRO A 338 -3.67 20.34 -12.46
N PRO A 339 -4.96 20.73 -12.49
CA PRO A 339 -6.01 19.93 -13.12
C PRO A 339 -5.82 19.82 -14.65
N GLY A 340 -6.44 18.81 -15.25
CA GLY A 340 -6.50 18.61 -16.70
C GLY A 340 -6.47 17.13 -17.12
N GLY A 341 -7.57 16.67 -17.73
CA GLY A 341 -7.64 15.41 -18.48
C GLY A 341 -7.33 14.20 -17.61
N ARG A 342 -6.20 13.50 -17.88
CA ARG A 342 -5.80 12.34 -17.05
C ARG A 342 -5.41 12.73 -15.62
N MET A 343 -5.07 14.00 -15.39
CA MET A 343 -4.62 14.46 -14.08
C MET A 343 -5.77 14.59 -13.08
N ASP A 344 -7.00 14.83 -13.55
CA ASP A 344 -8.18 14.97 -12.69
C ASP A 344 -8.46 13.67 -11.92
N TRP A 345 -8.25 12.51 -12.55
CA TRP A 345 -8.36 11.23 -11.85
C TRP A 345 -7.28 11.04 -10.78
N ALA A 346 -6.04 11.47 -11.07
CA ALA A 346 -4.94 11.41 -10.10
C ALA A 346 -5.19 12.37 -8.92
N ARG A 347 -5.76 13.55 -9.18
CA ARG A 347 -6.17 14.52 -8.16
C ARG A 347 -7.31 13.97 -7.30
N PHE A 348 -8.36 13.43 -7.92
CA PHE A 348 -9.48 12.79 -7.23
C PHE A 348 -9.00 11.67 -6.28
N THR A 349 -8.18 10.75 -6.81
CA THR A 349 -7.64 9.65 -5.99
C THR A 349 -6.75 10.19 -4.87
N ALA A 350 -5.96 11.23 -5.09
CA ALA A 350 -5.19 11.88 -4.02
C ALA A 350 -6.08 12.55 -2.96
N LEU A 351 -7.18 13.18 -3.36
CA LEU A 351 -8.15 13.87 -2.50
C LEU A 351 -8.90 12.91 -1.57
N VAL A 352 -9.21 11.68 -2.01
CA VAL A 352 -9.83 10.66 -1.13
C VAL A 352 -8.79 9.83 -0.37
N ASN A 353 -7.64 9.54 -0.98
CA ASN A 353 -6.65 8.65 -0.38
C ASN A 353 -5.80 9.35 0.69
N THR A 354 -5.31 10.56 0.43
CA THR A 354 -4.37 11.24 1.33
C THR A 354 -4.97 11.54 2.70
N PRO A 355 -6.22 12.06 2.81
CA PRO A 355 -6.83 12.28 4.11
C PRO A 355 -7.00 11.00 4.92
N VAL A 356 -7.26 9.86 4.29
CA VAL A 356 -7.38 8.57 4.98
C VAL A 356 -6.01 8.02 5.35
N GLN A 357 -5.16 7.79 4.36
CA GLN A 357 -3.89 7.09 4.52
C GLN A 357 -2.88 7.89 5.34
N GLY A 358 -2.82 9.20 5.11
CA GLY A 358 -1.92 10.10 5.81
C GLY A 358 -2.35 10.32 7.26
N THR A 359 -3.65 10.47 7.52
CA THR A 359 -4.17 10.52 8.90
C THR A 359 -3.87 9.23 9.66
N CYS A 360 -3.98 8.06 9.02
CA CYS A 360 -3.55 6.79 9.64
C CYS A 360 -2.05 6.79 9.95
N GLY A 361 -1.22 7.31 9.02
CA GLY A 361 0.21 7.47 9.24
C GLY A 361 0.52 8.39 10.43
N ASP A 362 -0.14 9.54 10.50
CA ASP A 362 -0.01 10.50 11.60
C ASP A 362 -0.44 9.88 12.93
N ALA A 363 -1.54 9.10 12.95
CA ALA A 363 -2.00 8.40 14.14
C ALA A 363 -0.97 7.39 14.66
N ILE A 364 -0.37 6.58 13.77
CA ILE A 364 0.68 5.62 14.13
C ILE A 364 1.90 6.36 14.68
N LYS A 365 2.36 7.42 14.01
CA LYS A 365 3.50 8.22 14.47
C LYS A 365 3.27 8.84 15.84
N ARG A 366 2.06 9.33 16.10
CA ARG A 366 1.68 9.87 17.41
C ARG A 366 1.65 8.80 18.50
N ALA A 367 1.25 7.57 18.17
CA ALA A 367 1.27 6.46 19.12
C ALA A 367 2.70 6.00 19.46
N MET A 368 3.68 6.31 18.61
CA MET A 368 5.09 5.95 18.84
C MET A 368 5.84 6.92 19.78
N VAL A 369 5.35 8.14 20.00
CA VAL A 369 6.11 9.22 20.67
C VAL A 369 5.47 9.80 21.93
#